data_AF-A0A0C9VID7-F1
#
_entry.id   AF-A0A0C9VID7-F1
#
_cell.length_a   1.000
_cell.length_b   1.000
_cell.length_c   1.000
_cell.angle_alpha   90.00
_cell.angle_beta   90.00
_cell.angle_gamma   90.00
#
_symmetry.space_group_name_H-M   'P 1'
#
loop_
_entity.id
_entity.type
_entity.pdbx_description
1 polymer ?
#
loop_
_entity_poly.entity_id
_entity_poly.type
_entity_poly.pdbx_seq_one_letter_code
_entity_poly.pdbx_strand_id
1 'polypeptide(L)'
;LLRLFTKHHSLHPLLPERHGTTRTAEDIQKDSVYETYTHCKQNNLPEVWAYMWNYWYAPPKWRLWACSAYPNAIPCKRTTMIVEALW
;
A
#
# COMPACT_ATOMS: atom_id res chain seq x y z
N LEU A 1 8.99 7.04 4.58
CA LEU A 1 8.38 6.62 3.29
C LEU A 1 8.64 5.16 2.94
N LEU A 2 9.88 4.72 2.67
CA LEU A 2 10.20 3.32 2.32
C LEU A 2 9.59 2.27 3.27
N ARG A 3 9.68 2.49 4.58
CA ARG A 3 9.07 1.62 5.59
C ARG A 3 7.54 1.48 5.43
N LEU A 4 6.86 2.59 5.12
CA LEU A 4 5.40 2.59 4.88
C LEU A 4 5.07 1.79 3.63
N PHE A 5 5.83 1.96 2.54
CA PHE A 5 5.64 1.18 1.32
C PHE A 5 5.79 -0.31 1.54
N THR A 6 6.88 -0.74 2.18
CA THR A 6 7.13 -2.16 2.42
C THR A 6 6.05 -2.77 3.31
N LYS A 7 5.57 -2.02 4.30
CA LYS A 7 4.41 -2.40 5.12
C LYS A 7 3.17 -2.58 4.24
N HIS A 8 2.73 -1.52 3.56
CA HIS A 8 1.49 -1.51 2.78
C HIS A 8 1.48 -2.54 1.65
N HIS A 9 2.62 -2.76 0.99
CA HIS A 9 2.77 -3.81 -0.02
C HIS A 9 2.47 -5.20 0.55
N SER A 10 2.95 -5.48 1.77
CA SER A 10 2.94 -6.81 2.38
C SER A 10 1.66 -7.10 3.16
N LEU A 11 0.81 -6.09 3.41
CA LEU A 11 -0.47 -6.30 4.08
C LEU A 11 -1.39 -7.16 3.20
N HIS A 12 -2.06 -8.13 3.83
CA HIS A 12 -2.91 -9.07 3.14
C HIS A 12 -4.03 -9.58 4.08
N PRO A 13 -5.28 -9.71 3.62
CA PRO A 13 -6.39 -10.19 4.47
C PRO A 13 -6.15 -11.56 5.13
N LEU A 14 -5.54 -12.49 4.40
CA LEU A 14 -5.17 -13.83 4.91
C LEU A 14 -3.98 -13.86 5.88
N LEU A 15 -3.26 -12.74 6.04
CA LEU A 15 -2.09 -12.64 6.91
C LEU A 15 -2.41 -11.65 8.05
N PRO A 16 -3.06 -12.11 9.14
CA PRO A 16 -3.44 -11.23 10.23
C PRO A 16 -2.19 -10.59 10.87
N GLU A 17 -2.32 -9.33 11.27
CA GLU A 17 -1.26 -8.63 12.03
C GLU A 17 -1.07 -9.29 13.41
N ARG A 18 -0.02 -8.88 14.14
CA ARG A 18 0.40 -9.47 15.43
C ARG A 18 -0.69 -9.66 16.48
N HIS A 19 -1.84 -8.99 16.36
CA HIS A 19 -2.96 -9.08 17.28
C HIS A 19 -4.13 -9.96 16.79
N GLY A 20 -3.99 -10.65 15.65
CA GLY A 20 -5.00 -11.59 15.16
C GLY A 20 -6.22 -10.95 14.49
N THR A 21 -6.29 -9.61 14.42
CA THR A 21 -7.40 -8.92 13.77
C THR A 21 -7.34 -9.13 12.26
N THR A 22 -8.33 -9.84 11.71
CA THR A 22 -8.54 -9.95 10.27
C THR A 22 -9.07 -8.62 9.73
N ARG A 23 -8.44 -8.11 8.68
CA ARG A 23 -8.85 -6.88 7.99
C ARG A 23 -9.27 -7.22 6.56
N THR A 24 -10.30 -6.54 6.06
CA THR A 24 -10.68 -6.65 4.65
C THR A 24 -9.64 -5.97 3.76
N ALA A 25 -9.68 -6.24 2.45
CA ALA A 25 -8.80 -5.57 1.49
C ALA A 25 -9.04 -4.05 1.48
N GLU A 26 -10.31 -3.67 1.62
CA GLU A 26 -10.81 -2.30 1.68
C GLU A 26 -10.29 -1.58 2.93
N ASP A 27 -10.35 -2.23 4.10
CA ASP A 27 -9.81 -1.67 5.34
C ASP A 27 -8.30 -1.44 5.22
N ILE A 28 -7.56 -2.45 4.72
CA ILE A 28 -6.12 -2.35 4.51
C ILE A 28 -5.77 -1.17 3.60
N GLN A 29 -6.49 -1.00 2.48
CA GLN A 29 -6.26 0.11 1.58
C GLN A 29 -6.55 1.45 2.26
N LYS A 30 -7.71 1.59 2.88
CA LYS A 30 -8.14 2.83 3.53
C LYS A 30 -7.17 3.27 4.62
N ASP A 31 -6.75 2.33 5.46
CA ASP A 31 -5.81 2.59 6.55
C ASP A 31 -4.42 2.97 6.02
N SER A 32 -3.94 2.29 4.98
CA SER A 32 -2.66 2.58 4.32
C SER A 32 -2.64 3.96 3.65
N VAL A 33 -3.75 4.33 3.00
CA VAL A 33 -3.96 5.66 2.39
C VAL A 33 -3.92 6.72 3.48
N TYR A 34 -4.66 6.51 4.57
CA TYR A 34 -4.74 7.46 5.68
C TYR A 34 -3.39 7.63 6.38
N GLU A 35 -2.67 6.55 6.66
CA GLU A 35 -1.34 6.58 7.27
C GLU A 35 -0.34 7.37 6.39
N THR A 36 -0.37 7.13 5.08
CA THR A 36 0.51 7.83 4.12
C THR A 36 0.17 9.31 4.03
N TYR A 37 -1.11 9.66 3.87
CA TYR A 37 -1.58 11.04 3.84
C TYR A 37 -1.16 11.79 5.11
N THR A 38 -1.40 11.17 6.27
CA THR A 38 -1.07 11.76 7.58
C THR A 38 0.42 12.01 7.71
N HIS A 39 1.25 11.02 7.33
CA HIS A 39 2.70 11.16 7.32
C HIS A 39 3.16 12.31 6.41
N CYS A 40 2.67 12.39 5.17
CA CYS A 40 3.03 13.46 4.24
C CYS A 40 2.57 14.83 4.75
N LYS A 41 1.35 14.92 5.30
CA LYS A 41 0.81 16.17 5.87
C LYS A 41 1.64 16.66 7.06
N GLN A 42 1.99 15.78 7.99
CA GLN A 42 2.78 16.13 9.17
C GLN A 42 4.20 16.57 8.84
N ASN A 43 4.77 16.09 7.72
CA ASN A 43 6.12 16.43 7.28
C ASN A 43 6.15 17.51 6.19
N ASN A 44 5.01 18.13 5.88
CA ASN A 44 4.88 19.14 4.82
C ASN A 44 5.41 18.66 3.45
N LEU A 45 4.99 17.47 3.02
CA LEU A 45 5.40 16.82 1.76
C LEU A 45 4.21 16.67 0.77
N PRO A 46 3.60 17.78 0.30
CA PRO A 46 2.40 17.72 -0.54
C PRO A 46 2.66 17.14 -1.94
N GLU A 47 3.82 17.41 -2.55
CA GLU A 47 4.19 16.88 -3.87
C GLU A 47 4.42 15.37 -3.82
N VAL A 48 5.06 14.91 -2.74
CA VAL A 48 5.26 13.48 -2.50
C VAL A 48 3.92 12.77 -2.34
N TRP A 49 2.98 13.36 -1.59
CA TRP A 49 1.63 12.82 -1.48
C TRP A 49 0.92 12.76 -2.84
N ALA A 50 0.97 13.84 -3.61
CA ALA A 50 0.36 13.89 -4.94
C ALA A 50 0.91 12.80 -5.85
N TYR A 51 2.24 12.62 -5.88
CA TYR A 51 2.88 11.54 -6.62
C TYR A 51 2.41 10.16 -6.12
N MET A 52 2.45 9.93 -4.81
CA MET A 52 2.07 8.65 -4.23
C MET A 52 0.61 8.28 -4.53
N TRP A 53 -0.30 9.24 -4.44
CA TRP A 53 -1.71 9.05 -4.79
C TRP A 53 -1.86 8.61 -6.25
N ASN A 54 -1.26 9.35 -7.18
CA ASN A 54 -1.41 9.12 -8.61
C ASN A 54 -0.80 7.78 -9.09
N TYR A 55 0.23 7.28 -8.41
CA TYR A 55 0.95 6.07 -8.84
C TYR A 55 0.67 4.82 -8.02
N TRP A 56 0.27 4.95 -6.75
CA TRP A 56 0.14 3.80 -5.84
C TRP A 56 -1.18 3.76 -5.08
N TYR A 57 -1.61 4.85 -4.45
CA TYR A 57 -2.69 4.79 -3.45
C TYR A 57 -4.10 4.99 -4.03
N ALA A 58 -4.23 5.55 -5.24
CA ALA A 58 -5.51 5.62 -5.92
C ALA A 58 -6.07 4.20 -6.18
N PRO A 59 -7.39 3.97 -6.07
CA PRO A 59 -8.00 2.66 -6.27
C PRO A 59 -7.56 1.88 -7.53
N PRO A 60 -7.52 2.49 -8.73
CA PRO A 60 -7.09 1.75 -9.93
C PRO A 60 -5.60 1.39 -9.93
N LYS A 61 -4.79 2.06 -9.11
CA LYS A 61 -3.35 1.82 -8.97
C LYS A 61 -3.03 0.83 -7.87
N TRP A 62 -3.76 0.88 -6.76
CA TRP A 62 -3.61 -0.02 -5.61
C TRP A 62 -3.57 -1.49 -6.05
N ARG A 63 -4.52 -1.89 -6.91
CA ARG A 63 -4.62 -3.24 -7.46
C ARG A 63 -3.40 -3.74 -8.25
N LEU A 64 -2.51 -2.84 -8.68
CA LEU A 64 -1.36 -3.18 -9.51
C LEU A 64 -0.11 -3.51 -8.68
N TRP A 65 -0.08 -3.17 -7.39
CA TRP A 65 1.13 -3.33 -6.57
C TRP A 65 0.90 -3.86 -5.15
N ALA A 66 -0.28 -3.69 -4.56
CA ALA A 66 -0.55 -4.14 -3.20
C ALA A 66 -1.00 -5.60 -3.18
N CYS A 67 -0.45 -6.41 -2.26
CA CYS A 67 -0.88 -7.80 -2.11
C CYS A 67 -2.35 -7.89 -1.66
N SER A 68 -2.83 -6.95 -0.84
CA SER A 68 -4.21 -6.95 -0.34
C SER A 68 -5.29 -6.86 -1.43
N ALA A 69 -4.92 -6.43 -2.65
CA ALA A 69 -5.84 -6.39 -3.78
C ALA A 69 -6.31 -7.78 -4.26
N TYR A 70 -5.64 -8.85 -3.83
CA TYR A 70 -5.99 -10.24 -4.13
C TYR A 70 -6.44 -10.97 -2.85
N PRO A 71 -7.60 -10.64 -2.26
CA PRO A 71 -7.97 -11.08 -0.91
C PRO A 71 -8.01 -12.62 -0.73
N ASN A 72 -8.26 -13.36 -1.81
CA ASN A 72 -8.46 -14.81 -1.79
C ASN A 72 -7.21 -15.61 -2.19
N ALA A 73 -6.10 -14.95 -2.54
CA ALA A 73 -4.89 -15.63 -3.01
C ALA A 73 -3.64 -14.81 -2.72
N ILE A 74 -2.62 -15.45 -2.17
CA ILE A 74 -1.32 -14.80 -1.90
C ILE A 74 -0.47 -14.89 -3.17
N PRO A 75 -0.07 -13.76 -3.79
CA PRO A 75 0.79 -13.79 -4.96
C PRO A 75 2.19 -14.30 -4.59
N CYS A 76 2.61 -15.46 -5.12
CA CYS A 76 3.95 -16.01 -4.88
C CYS A 76 5.07 -15.27 -5.63
N LYS A 77 4.72 -14.49 -6.67
CA LYS A 77 5.68 -13.71 -7.46
C LYS A 77 5.58 -12.24 -7.08
N ARG A 78 6.73 -11.63 -6.78
CA ARG A 78 6.86 -10.20 -6.52
C ARG A 78 6.76 -9.47 -7.86
N THR A 79 5.62 -8.85 -8.15
CA THR A 79 5.51 -7.94 -9.30
C THR A 79 6.37 -6.71 -9.02
N THR A 80 7.45 -6.56 -9.76
CA THR A 80 8.45 -5.49 -9.62
C THR A 80 7.96 -4.14 -10.13
N MET A 81 6.76 -3.68 -9.73
CA MET A 81 6.30 -2.31 -10.00
C MET A 81 7.14 -1.25 -9.27
N ILE A 82 8.02 -1.65 -8.35
CA ILE A 82 8.98 -0.76 -7.67
C ILE A 82 10.24 -0.50 -8.52
N VAL A 83 10.51 -1.32 -9.56
CA VAL A 83 11.77 -1.25 -10.33
C VAL A 83 11.67 -0.38 -11.59
N GLU A 84 10.47 -0.01 -12.05
CA GLU A 84 10.33 0.78 -13.28
C GLU A 84 10.63 2.28 -13.14
N ALA A 85 10.92 2.77 -11.92
CA ALA A 85 11.28 4.17 -11.68
C ALA A 85 12.80 4.44 -11.68
N LEU A 86 13.62 3.44 -12.02
CA LEU A 86 15.07 3.58 -12.18
C LEU A 86 15.43 3.48 -13.68
N TRP A 87 15.11 4.53 -14.43
CA TRP A 87 15.70 4.83 -15.74
C TRP A 87 15.98 6.32 -15.82
#